data_AF-A0A925DW91-F1
#
_entry.id   AF-A0A925DW91-F1
#
_cell.length_a   1.000
_cell.length_b   1.000
_cell.length_c   1.000
_cell.angle_alpha   90.00
_cell.angle_beta   90.00
_cell.angle_gamma   90.00
#
_symmetry.space_group_name_H-M   'P 1'
#
loop_
_entity.id
_entity.type
_entity.pdbx_description
1 polymer ?
#
loop_
_entity_poly.entity_id
_entity_poly.type
_entity_poly.pdbx_seq_one_letter_code
_entity_poly.pdbx_strand_id
1 'polypeptide(L)'
;MKKNSLLTAIFFALAGSAFAQITTDWSGWSKGARYEGYVIYKDSKDTTKGWIEYRNLYDNQDECIFYGQQGDKKPVAKYSPENVKAYGIKGRDYRAIYYSGGLVTKKLKFLQIEKDGGIATYKWYTDGKEEAVYGKESDPNILPHQHDYFVLKFT
;
A
#
# COMPACT_ATOMS: atom_id res chain seq x y z
N MET A 1 -0.95 -59.17 39.01
CA MET A 1 -0.13 -58.21 39.79
C MET A 1 0.48 -57.20 38.83
N LYS A 2 0.50 -55.93 39.28
CA LYS A 2 0.95 -54.72 38.59
C LYS A 2 2.33 -54.85 37.91
N LYS A 3 2.51 -54.23 36.74
CA LYS A 3 3.31 -52.99 36.56
C LYS A 3 3.30 -52.51 35.10
N ASN A 4 2.88 -51.26 34.94
CA ASN A 4 2.99 -50.43 33.74
C ASN A 4 4.46 -50.07 33.46
N SER A 5 4.82 -49.72 32.22
CA SER A 5 5.45 -48.43 31.89
C SER A 5 5.93 -48.34 30.43
N LEU A 6 5.26 -47.48 29.66
CA LEU A 6 5.85 -46.40 28.84
C LEU A 6 6.99 -46.75 27.84
N LEU A 7 6.66 -46.75 26.54
CA LEU A 7 7.58 -46.31 25.48
C LEU A 7 6.79 -45.41 24.51
N THR A 8 6.69 -44.14 24.85
CA THR A 8 6.22 -43.09 23.95
C THR A 8 7.45 -42.46 23.32
N ALA A 9 7.77 -42.85 22.08
CA ALA A 9 8.82 -42.22 21.30
C ALA A 9 8.43 -40.79 20.96
N ILE A 10 9.25 -39.84 21.43
CA ILE A 10 9.15 -38.41 21.18
C ILE A 10 9.49 -38.15 19.71
N PHE A 11 8.47 -37.86 18.89
CA PHE A 11 8.63 -37.16 17.61
C PHE A 11 8.26 -35.69 17.86
N PHE A 12 9.20 -34.90 18.38
CA PHE A 12 9.06 -33.44 18.37
C PHE A 12 9.30 -33.00 16.91
N ALA A 13 8.21 -32.94 16.15
CA ALA A 13 8.17 -32.22 14.90
C ALA A 13 8.58 -30.77 15.19
N LEU A 14 9.77 -30.38 14.73
CA LEU A 14 10.11 -28.98 14.48
C LEU A 14 9.19 -28.47 13.35
N ALA A 15 7.94 -28.19 13.69
CA ALA A 15 7.14 -27.24 12.94
C ALA A 15 7.73 -25.86 13.25
N GLY A 16 8.81 -25.51 12.54
CA GLY A 16 9.24 -24.13 12.43
C GLY A 16 8.12 -23.37 11.72
N SER A 17 7.17 -22.84 12.49
CA SER A 17 6.23 -21.85 12.01
C SER A 17 7.05 -20.62 11.62
N ALA A 18 7.31 -20.48 10.31
CA ALA A 18 7.75 -19.24 9.73
C ALA A 18 6.63 -18.21 9.94
N PHE A 19 6.59 -17.59 11.10
CA PHE A 19 5.86 -16.35 11.28
C PHE A 19 6.57 -15.33 10.40
N ALA A 20 6.00 -15.05 9.23
CA ALA A 20 6.37 -13.87 8.46
C ALA A 20 6.29 -12.68 9.42
N GLN A 21 7.41 -12.00 9.64
CA GLN A 21 7.44 -10.77 10.44
C GLN A 21 6.52 -9.75 9.77
N ILE A 22 5.32 -9.61 10.30
CA ILE A 22 4.42 -8.53 9.95
C ILE A 22 5.01 -7.29 10.60
N THR A 23 5.71 -6.47 9.82
CA THR A 23 6.11 -5.14 10.25
C THR A 23 4.93 -4.19 10.01
N THR A 24 4.53 -3.47 11.06
CA THR A 24 3.68 -2.28 10.93
C THR A 24 4.58 -1.12 10.53
N ASP A 25 4.23 -0.43 9.44
CA ASP A 25 4.85 0.86 9.12
C ASP A 25 4.08 2.01 9.79
N TRP A 26 4.49 3.25 9.52
CA TRP A 26 3.86 4.46 10.07
C TRP A 26 2.38 4.64 9.70
N SER A 27 1.83 3.82 8.80
CA SER A 27 0.38 3.82 8.54
C SER A 27 -0.43 3.18 9.68
N GLY A 28 0.22 2.43 10.57
CA GLY A 28 -0.44 1.56 11.54
C GLY A 28 -1.02 0.28 10.92
N TRP A 29 -0.69 -0.02 9.65
CA TRP A 29 -1.09 -1.22 8.94
C TRP A 29 0.08 -2.16 8.69
N SER A 30 -0.28 -3.42 8.56
CA SER A 30 0.62 -4.55 8.44
C SER A 30 1.04 -4.74 6.98
N LYS A 31 2.34 -4.65 6.68
CA LYS A 31 2.85 -4.96 5.33
C LYS A 31 2.48 -6.40 4.94
N GLY A 32 1.97 -6.58 3.72
CA GLY A 32 1.46 -7.84 3.17
C GLY A 32 0.05 -8.22 3.63
N ALA A 33 -0.54 -7.49 4.60
CA ALA A 33 -1.92 -7.74 4.99
C ALA A 33 -2.89 -7.22 3.92
N ARG A 34 -4.06 -7.84 3.84
CA ARG A 34 -5.11 -7.49 2.89
C ARG A 34 -6.25 -6.82 3.63
N TYR A 35 -6.75 -5.73 3.06
CA TYR A 35 -7.87 -4.99 3.61
C TYR A 35 -8.95 -4.76 2.54
N GLU A 36 -10.19 -4.63 2.99
CA GLU A 36 -11.30 -4.27 2.11
C GLU A 36 -11.02 -2.96 1.39
N GLY A 37 -11.41 -2.92 0.12
CA GLY A 37 -11.11 -1.82 -0.77
C GLY A 37 -11.88 -1.88 -2.07
N TYR A 38 -11.48 -1.02 -3.00
CA TYR A 38 -12.08 -0.93 -4.32
C TYR A 38 -11.12 -0.35 -5.35
N VAL A 39 -11.44 -0.52 -6.62
CA VAL A 39 -10.74 0.06 -7.77
C VAL A 39 -11.74 0.76 -8.68
N ILE A 40 -11.35 1.91 -9.24
CA ILE A 40 -12.11 2.67 -10.24
C ILE A 40 -11.27 2.72 -11.53
N TYR A 41 -11.78 2.13 -12.61
CA TYR A 41 -11.09 2.10 -13.91
C TYR A 41 -11.11 3.48 -14.60
N LYS A 42 -10.19 3.71 -15.54
CA LYS A 42 -10.10 4.99 -16.25
C LYS A 42 -11.31 5.30 -17.12
N ASP A 43 -11.80 4.29 -17.83
CA ASP A 43 -12.82 4.45 -18.87
C ASP A 43 -14.24 4.14 -18.39
N SER A 44 -14.39 3.76 -17.12
CA SER A 44 -15.69 3.48 -16.52
C SER A 44 -15.86 4.25 -15.22
N LYS A 45 -17.10 4.66 -14.92
CA LYS A 45 -17.47 5.04 -13.54
C LYS A 45 -17.63 3.80 -12.64
N ASP A 46 -17.47 2.60 -13.21
CA ASP A 46 -17.64 1.36 -12.49
C ASP A 46 -16.57 1.21 -11.42
N THR A 47 -17.04 0.76 -10.26
CA THR A 47 -16.23 0.54 -9.07
C THR A 47 -16.29 -0.93 -8.75
N THR A 48 -15.15 -1.61 -8.76
CA THR A 48 -15.05 -3.02 -8.36
C THR A 48 -14.59 -3.09 -6.92
N LYS A 49 -15.41 -3.70 -6.07
CA LYS A 49 -15.06 -3.97 -4.66
C LYS A 49 -14.26 -5.24 -4.53
N GLY A 50 -13.35 -5.29 -3.56
CA GLY A 50 -12.57 -6.47 -3.25
C GLY A 50 -11.58 -6.21 -2.13
N TRP A 51 -10.42 -6.84 -2.21
CA TRP A 51 -9.38 -6.79 -1.21
C TRP A 51 -8.09 -6.28 -1.82
N ILE A 52 -7.41 -5.36 -1.13
CA ILE A 52 -6.15 -4.78 -1.57
C ILE A 52 -5.06 -5.16 -0.57
N GLU A 53 -3.94 -5.65 -1.09
CA GLU A 53 -2.75 -5.90 -0.29
C GLU A 53 -2.03 -4.59 0.01
N TYR A 54 -1.83 -4.32 1.29
CA TYR A 54 -1.04 -3.20 1.76
C TYR A 54 0.45 -3.52 1.67
N ARG A 55 1.22 -2.76 0.88
CA ARG A 55 2.67 -2.93 0.82
C ARG A 55 3.40 -2.00 1.77
N ASN A 56 3.21 -0.70 1.59
CA ASN A 56 3.63 0.38 2.49
C ASN A 56 3.22 1.71 1.83
N LEU A 57 3.41 2.82 2.55
CA LEU A 57 3.05 4.15 2.06
C LEU A 57 3.73 4.53 0.73
N TYR A 58 4.99 4.12 0.51
CA TYR A 58 5.75 4.42 -0.70
C TYR A 58 5.33 3.53 -1.88
N ASP A 59 5.39 2.21 -1.68
CA ASP A 59 5.11 1.19 -2.68
C ASP A 59 3.67 1.25 -3.22
N ASN A 60 2.71 1.64 -2.38
CA ASN A 60 1.31 1.79 -2.77
C ASN A 60 1.09 2.93 -3.78
N GLN A 61 2.08 3.80 -3.99
CA GLN A 61 2.00 4.87 -4.98
C GLN A 61 2.26 4.37 -6.41
N ASP A 62 2.78 3.16 -6.56
CA ASP A 62 3.24 2.61 -7.84
C ASP A 62 2.33 1.52 -8.37
N GLU A 63 1.74 0.72 -7.47
CA GLU A 63 0.95 -0.44 -7.84
C GLU A 63 -0.11 -0.75 -6.77
N CYS A 64 -1.33 -1.01 -7.23
CA CYS A 64 -2.41 -1.55 -6.44
C CYS A 64 -2.56 -3.05 -6.73
N ILE A 65 -2.33 -3.90 -5.72
CA ILE A 65 -2.49 -5.36 -5.84
C ILE A 65 -3.89 -5.75 -5.37
N PHE A 66 -4.74 -6.15 -6.31
CA PHE A 66 -6.16 -6.41 -6.10
C PHE A 66 -6.50 -7.91 -6.09
N TYR A 67 -7.34 -8.30 -5.14
CA TYR A 67 -7.87 -9.65 -4.94
C TYR A 67 -9.40 -9.58 -4.93
N GLY A 68 -10.06 -10.61 -5.45
CA GLY A 68 -11.53 -10.67 -5.43
C GLY A 68 -12.05 -11.00 -4.03
N GLN A 69 -11.33 -11.86 -3.32
CA GLN A 69 -11.66 -12.34 -1.97
C GLN A 69 -10.41 -12.28 -1.06
N GLN A 70 -10.60 -12.16 0.26
CA GLN A 70 -9.48 -12.07 1.21
C GLN A 70 -8.58 -13.30 1.16
N GLY A 71 -9.16 -14.49 0.97
CA GLY A 71 -8.48 -15.78 0.98
C GLY A 71 -7.81 -16.18 -0.34
N ASP A 72 -7.88 -15.34 -1.38
CA ASP A 72 -7.34 -15.66 -2.70
C ASP A 72 -5.82 -15.90 -2.64
N LYS A 73 -5.35 -17.01 -3.22
CA LYS A 73 -3.91 -17.33 -3.21
C LYS A 73 -3.07 -16.42 -4.10
N LYS A 74 -3.70 -15.80 -5.11
CA LYS A 74 -3.06 -14.94 -6.10
C LYS A 74 -3.94 -13.72 -6.36
N PRO A 75 -3.34 -12.56 -6.68
CA PRO A 75 -4.12 -11.39 -7.06
C PRO A 75 -4.89 -11.66 -8.34
N VAL A 76 -6.09 -11.09 -8.42
CA VAL A 76 -6.89 -11.03 -9.65
C VAL A 76 -6.21 -10.10 -10.65
N ALA A 77 -5.67 -8.98 -10.16
CA ALA A 77 -4.97 -8.02 -10.99
C ALA A 77 -3.96 -7.20 -10.17
N LYS A 78 -3.00 -6.64 -10.90
CA LYS A 78 -2.10 -5.59 -10.41
C LYS A 78 -2.29 -4.37 -11.29
N TYR A 79 -2.66 -3.26 -10.68
CA TYR A 79 -3.00 -2.04 -11.39
C TYR A 79 -1.92 -1.00 -11.17
N SER A 80 -1.35 -0.49 -12.26
CA SER A 80 -0.53 0.72 -12.24
C SER A 80 -1.43 1.97 -12.35
N PRO A 81 -0.90 3.17 -12.02
CA PRO A 81 -1.58 4.45 -12.25
C PRO A 81 -2.02 4.68 -13.70
N GLU A 82 -1.40 3.96 -14.64
CA GLU A 82 -1.77 4.02 -16.05
C GLU A 82 -3.06 3.25 -16.38
N ASN A 83 -3.43 2.27 -15.57
CA ASN A 83 -4.54 1.36 -15.86
C ASN A 83 -5.83 1.74 -15.12
N VAL A 84 -5.72 2.39 -13.96
CA VAL A 84 -6.88 2.72 -13.12
C VAL A 84 -6.80 4.16 -12.65
N LYS A 85 -7.97 4.78 -12.46
CA LYS A 85 -8.10 6.18 -12.07
C LYS A 85 -7.86 6.38 -10.58
N ALA A 86 -8.33 5.45 -9.77
CA ALA A 86 -8.25 5.52 -8.33
C ALA A 86 -8.44 4.14 -7.72
N TYR A 87 -8.00 3.98 -6.48
CA TYR A 87 -8.36 2.83 -5.64
C TYR A 87 -8.50 3.30 -4.19
N GLY A 88 -9.22 2.53 -3.39
CA GLY A 88 -9.36 2.78 -1.96
C GLY A 88 -9.03 1.53 -1.16
N ILE A 89 -8.35 1.68 -0.03
CA ILE A 89 -7.96 0.60 0.88
C ILE A 89 -8.27 1.05 2.31
N LYS A 90 -9.14 0.33 3.03
CA LYS A 90 -9.47 0.59 4.46
C LYS A 90 -9.69 2.08 4.78
N GLY A 91 -10.52 2.75 3.99
CA GLY A 91 -10.88 4.15 4.18
C GLY A 91 -9.81 5.18 3.80
N ARG A 92 -8.70 4.76 3.16
CA ARG A 92 -7.77 5.66 2.47
C ARG A 92 -7.96 5.56 0.98
N ASP A 93 -8.14 6.71 0.34
CA ASP A 93 -8.33 6.78 -1.10
C ASP A 93 -7.06 7.27 -1.77
N TYR A 94 -6.78 6.70 -2.95
CA TYR A 94 -5.62 6.99 -3.76
C TYR A 94 -6.07 7.35 -5.17
N ARG A 95 -5.48 8.39 -5.76
CA ARG A 95 -5.81 8.86 -7.11
C ARG A 95 -4.58 8.85 -7.99
N ALA A 96 -4.73 8.33 -9.21
CA ALA A 96 -3.70 8.42 -10.24
C ALA A 96 -3.58 9.87 -10.70
N ILE A 97 -2.49 10.54 -10.32
CA ILE A 97 -2.19 11.93 -10.72
C ILE A 97 -0.72 12.06 -11.10
N TYR A 98 -0.44 13.00 -12.01
CA TYR A 98 0.94 13.31 -12.39
C TYR A 98 1.59 14.04 -11.22
N TYR A 99 2.58 13.39 -10.61
CA TYR A 99 3.42 14.02 -9.61
C TYR A 99 4.40 14.95 -10.32
N SER A 100 4.38 16.24 -9.98
CA SER A 100 5.25 17.27 -10.55
C SER A 100 6.37 17.70 -9.61
N GLY A 101 6.70 16.90 -8.60
CA GLY A 101 7.75 17.23 -7.63
C GLY A 101 9.17 17.22 -8.18
N GLY A 102 9.35 16.99 -9.49
CA GLY A 102 10.61 17.08 -10.23
C GLY A 102 10.49 17.99 -11.45
N LEU A 103 11.54 18.79 -11.75
CA LEU A 103 11.61 19.65 -12.94
C LEU A 103 11.55 18.89 -14.28
N VAL A 104 11.85 17.58 -14.28
CA VAL A 104 12.12 16.79 -15.51
C VAL A 104 11.20 15.58 -15.68
N THR A 105 10.71 14.94 -14.61
CA THR A 105 9.88 13.73 -14.73
C THR A 105 8.52 13.90 -14.05
N LYS A 106 7.46 13.99 -14.86
CA LYS A 106 6.07 13.92 -14.39
C LYS A 106 5.63 12.46 -14.37
N LYS A 107 6.04 11.69 -13.37
CA LYS A 107 5.60 10.30 -13.24
C LYS A 107 4.15 10.27 -12.76
N LEU A 108 3.32 9.47 -13.42
CA LEU A 108 1.96 9.20 -12.97
C LEU A 108 2.02 8.23 -11.79
N LYS A 109 1.43 8.61 -10.66
CA LYS A 109 1.50 7.89 -9.39
C LYS A 109 0.15 7.90 -8.70
N PHE A 110 -0.07 6.94 -7.80
CA PHE A 110 -1.21 6.93 -6.90
C PHE A 110 -0.89 7.75 -5.66
N LEU A 111 -1.47 8.94 -5.55
CA LEU A 111 -1.29 9.78 -4.37
C LEU A 111 -2.48 9.64 -3.43
N GLN A 112 -2.22 9.54 -2.14
CA GLN A 112 -3.28 9.42 -1.14
C GLN A 112 -4.04 10.76 -1.05
N ILE A 113 -5.35 10.72 -1.15
CA ILE A 113 -6.23 11.88 -0.96
C ILE A 113 -6.33 12.15 0.55
N GLU A 114 -5.95 13.35 0.99
CA GLU A 114 -6.14 13.79 2.38
C GLU A 114 -7.44 14.59 2.52
N LYS A 115 -7.70 15.47 1.56
CA LYS A 115 -8.95 16.23 1.47
C LYS A 115 -9.43 16.24 0.03
N ASP A 116 -10.64 15.77 -0.21
CA ASP A 116 -11.30 15.89 -1.51
C ASP A 116 -12.23 17.11 -1.52
N GLY A 117 -12.41 17.75 -2.68
CA GLY A 117 -13.22 18.96 -2.81
C GLY A 117 -12.79 19.84 -3.99
N GLY A 118 -13.27 21.09 -4.01
CA GLY A 118 -12.90 22.06 -5.06
C GLY A 118 -11.39 22.31 -5.16
N ILE A 119 -10.68 22.17 -4.04
CA ILE A 119 -9.22 22.05 -3.98
C ILE A 119 -8.92 20.75 -3.23
N ALA A 120 -8.38 19.77 -3.95
CA ALA A 120 -7.98 18.50 -3.36
C ALA A 120 -6.52 18.57 -2.87
N THR A 121 -6.27 18.04 -1.67
CA THR A 121 -4.91 17.87 -1.13
C THR A 121 -4.52 16.40 -1.15
N TYR A 122 -3.25 16.15 -1.49
CA TYR A 122 -2.71 14.81 -1.62
C TYR A 122 -1.42 14.64 -0.84
N LYS A 123 -1.19 13.45 -0.32
CA LYS A 123 0.08 13.03 0.27
C LYS A 123 0.91 12.25 -0.73
N TRP A 124 2.14 12.70 -0.90
CA TRP A 124 3.23 11.94 -1.51
C TRP A 124 4.20 11.47 -0.43
N TYR A 125 4.72 10.26 -0.57
CA TYR A 125 5.69 9.65 0.32
C TYR A 125 6.97 9.35 -0.47
N THR A 126 8.13 9.76 0.05
CA THR A 126 9.44 9.38 -0.49
C THR A 126 10.09 8.34 0.44
N ASP A 127 11.02 7.55 -0.08
CA ASP A 127 11.84 6.61 0.71
C ASP A 127 13.02 7.30 1.42
N GLY A 128 13.01 8.64 1.50
CA GLY A 128 14.10 9.46 2.04
C GLY A 128 15.31 9.60 1.13
N LYS A 129 15.31 8.98 -0.06
CA LYS A 129 16.41 9.08 -1.04
C LYS A 129 16.12 10.04 -2.19
N GLU A 130 14.88 10.47 -2.36
CA GLU A 130 14.57 11.55 -3.30
C GLU A 130 15.04 12.87 -2.69
N GLU A 131 16.17 13.37 -3.22
CA GLU A 131 16.61 14.76 -3.03
C GLU A 131 15.42 15.67 -3.32
N ALA A 132 14.98 16.36 -2.26
CA ALA A 132 13.92 17.34 -2.37
C ALA A 132 14.29 18.36 -3.46
N VAL A 133 13.37 18.63 -4.39
CA VAL A 133 13.53 19.76 -5.33
C VAL A 133 13.74 21.08 -4.59
N TYR A 134 13.41 21.17 -3.30
CA TYR A 134 14.01 22.13 -2.37
C TYR A 134 14.04 21.55 -0.94
N GLY A 135 15.19 21.06 -0.45
CA GLY A 135 15.36 20.64 0.94
C GLY A 135 16.73 20.00 1.24
N LYS A 136 17.34 20.41 2.36
CA LYS A 136 18.68 20.01 2.84
C LYS A 136 18.85 18.50 3.05
N GLU A 137 20.12 18.08 2.99
CA GLU A 137 20.69 16.73 3.19
C GLU A 137 19.97 15.82 4.21
N SER A 138 19.99 14.53 3.88
CA SER A 138 19.28 13.42 4.53
C SER A 138 19.85 13.02 5.90
N ASP A 139 19.02 13.14 6.93
CA ASP A 139 19.17 12.47 8.23
C ASP A 139 18.72 10.99 8.11
N PRO A 140 19.52 10.02 8.56
CA PRO A 140 19.20 8.59 8.48
C PRO A 140 17.99 8.14 9.34
N ASN A 141 17.38 9.02 10.13
CA ASN A 141 16.15 8.77 10.91
C ASN A 141 14.87 9.40 10.32
N ILE A 142 14.88 9.85 9.06
CA ILE A 142 13.76 10.62 8.49
C ILE A 142 12.55 9.73 8.15
N LEU A 143 11.40 10.12 8.69
CA LEU A 143 10.04 9.76 8.25
C LEU A 143 9.91 9.94 6.73
N PRO A 144 9.06 9.19 6.00
CA PRO A 144 8.79 9.54 4.61
C PRO A 144 8.36 11.01 4.53
N HIS A 145 9.05 11.82 3.72
CA HIS A 145 8.73 13.23 3.58
C HIS A 145 7.32 13.37 3.01
N GLN A 146 6.36 13.82 3.83
CA GLN A 146 5.02 14.15 3.38
C GLN A 146 5.09 15.50 2.66
N HIS A 147 4.81 15.48 1.36
CA HIS A 147 4.63 16.69 0.59
C HIS A 147 3.14 16.87 0.29
N ASP A 148 2.58 18.00 0.70
CA ASP A 148 1.20 18.35 0.41
C ASP A 148 1.12 18.96 -1.00
N TYR A 149 0.39 18.29 -1.89
CA TYR A 149 0.13 18.78 -3.25
C TYR A 149 -1.29 19.28 -3.39
N PHE A 150 -1.44 20.42 -4.07
CA PHE A 150 -2.73 20.99 -4.43
C PHE A 150 -2.95 20.83 -5.94
N VAL A 151 -4.09 20.28 -6.33
CA VAL A 151 -4.53 20.29 -7.73
C VAL A 151 -5.80 21.10 -7.84
N LEU A 152 -5.75 22.19 -8.62
CA LEU A 152 -6.93 22.97 -8.98
C LEU A 152 -7.73 22.20 -10.03
N LYS A 153 -9.00 21.92 -9.72
CA LYS A 153 -9.93 21.29 -10.66
C LYS A 153 -10.73 22.40 -11.33
N PHE A 154 -10.45 22.69 -12.59
CA PHE A 154 -11.35 23.50 -13.41
C PHE A 154 -12.48 22.58 -13.89
N THR A 155 -13.73 22.96 -13.57
CA THR A 155 -14.94 22.18 -13.90
C THR A 155 -15.39 22.50 -15.31
#